data_AF-A0A9W9D376-F1
#
_entry.id   AF-A0A9W9D376-F1
#
_cell.length_a   1.000
_cell.length_b   1.000
_cell.length_c   1.000
_cell.angle_alpha   90.00
_cell.angle_beta   90.00
_cell.angle_gamma   90.00
#
_symmetry.space_group_name_H-M   'P 1'
#
loop_
_entity.id
_entity.type
_entity.pdbx_description
1 polymer ?
#
loop_
_entity_poly.entity_id
_entity_poly.type
_entity_poly.pdbx_seq_one_letter_code
_entity_poly.pdbx_strand_id
1 'polypeptide(L)'
;MSGDGEFVPGRNTSCFLWDGIAGPCWMHLEPGTGGGYVTSGPFKDFKTDLGPLQPMFQIPGGLPPNPSSDVLGYNPRCLRRDISLQAAAATSDAKVIRIIKYYTDIASFQAECQGAFAGGRMGVHTGGHYTIGGDSGSDFYTSPADPSFSPHHGMIDRVWWTWQNPDLKTRGRALAGRAGTIGDENVKNATLDDDIIMGPLFQQTIETSLAKPIGTTQNLNGDRTLRGLDT
;
A
#
# COMPACT_ATOMS: atom_id res chain seq x y z
N MET A 1 -7.69 14.89 0.56
CA MET A 1 -8.61 13.76 0.39
C MET A 1 -9.54 13.67 1.61
N SER A 2 -10.36 14.69 1.92
CA SER A 2 -11.06 14.80 3.23
C SER A 2 -10.14 14.77 4.48
N GLY A 3 -10.71 14.99 5.66
CA GLY A 3 -10.00 15.09 6.95
C GLY A 3 -10.11 13.85 7.83
N ASP A 4 -10.04 14.06 9.15
CA ASP A 4 -10.18 13.01 10.17
C ASP A 4 -11.64 12.55 10.35
N GLY A 5 -11.80 11.42 11.03
CA GLY A 5 -13.09 10.91 11.48
C GLY A 5 -13.59 11.58 12.75
N GLU A 6 -14.87 11.40 13.07
CA GLU A 6 -15.40 11.73 14.39
C GLU A 6 -14.61 11.01 15.49
N PHE A 7 -14.38 11.66 16.62
CA PHE A 7 -13.66 11.04 17.73
C PHE A 7 -14.46 9.89 18.34
N VAL A 8 -13.82 8.73 18.50
CA VAL A 8 -14.39 7.56 19.17
C VAL A 8 -13.59 7.23 20.44
N PRO A 9 -14.16 7.43 21.64
CA PRO A 9 -13.48 7.12 22.90
C PRO A 9 -13.43 5.60 23.17
N GLY A 10 -12.51 5.19 24.06
CA GLY A 10 -12.46 3.81 24.57
C GLY A 10 -11.99 2.77 23.55
N ARG A 11 -11.20 3.18 22.55
CA ARG A 11 -10.59 2.28 21.57
C ARG A 11 -9.36 1.58 22.14
N ASN A 12 -9.14 0.34 21.71
CA ASN A 12 -7.96 -0.44 22.04
C ASN A 12 -6.81 -0.12 21.08
N THR A 13 -5.58 -0.38 21.51
CA THR A 13 -4.40 -0.32 20.63
C THR A 13 -4.46 -1.39 19.55
N SER A 14 -4.04 -1.04 18.35
CA SER A 14 -3.79 -1.99 17.27
C SER A 14 -2.41 -2.64 17.42
N CYS A 15 -2.22 -3.81 16.81
CA CYS A 15 -1.01 -4.60 16.96
C CYS A 15 -0.46 -5.11 15.63
N PHE A 16 0.81 -4.81 15.33
CA PHE A 16 1.52 -5.34 14.16
C PHE A 16 2.41 -6.53 14.54
N LEU A 17 2.49 -7.59 13.74
CA LEU A 17 1.83 -7.81 12.45
C LEU A 17 0.36 -8.24 12.54
N TRP A 18 -0.23 -8.38 13.74
CA TRP A 18 -1.55 -8.98 13.82
C TRP A 18 -2.42 -8.49 14.98
N ASP A 19 -3.67 -8.11 14.68
CA ASP A 19 -4.67 -7.72 15.67
C ASP A 19 -6.03 -8.40 15.49
N GLY A 20 -5.98 -9.68 15.15
CA GLY A 20 -7.09 -10.64 15.32
C GLY A 20 -7.05 -11.45 16.63
N ILE A 21 -6.31 -10.97 17.64
CA ILE A 21 -6.39 -11.39 19.07
C ILE A 21 -5.76 -12.76 19.46
N ALA A 22 -4.54 -13.12 18.96
CA ALA A 22 -3.51 -13.91 19.70
C ALA A 22 -2.21 -14.23 18.90
N GLY A 23 -1.30 -13.27 18.71
CA GLY A 23 0.06 -13.50 18.16
C GLY A 23 1.08 -12.57 18.83
N PRO A 24 2.40 -12.75 18.61
CA PRO A 24 3.39 -11.84 19.18
C PRO A 24 3.14 -10.41 18.65
N CYS A 25 2.90 -9.48 19.57
CA CYS A 25 2.80 -8.08 19.23
C CYS A 25 4.19 -7.48 19.07
N TRP A 26 4.57 -7.20 17.83
CA TRP A 26 5.86 -6.61 17.52
C TRP A 26 5.84 -5.09 17.62
N MET A 27 4.67 -4.47 17.41
CA MET A 27 4.49 -3.04 17.52
C MET A 27 3.05 -2.67 17.85
N HIS A 28 2.87 -1.85 18.86
CA HIS A 28 1.58 -1.26 19.22
C HIS A 28 1.38 0.07 18.48
N LEU A 29 0.18 0.26 17.94
CA LEU A 29 -0.27 1.53 17.40
C LEU A 29 -1.42 2.04 18.26
N GLU A 30 -1.19 3.20 18.87
CA GLU A 30 -2.17 3.87 19.71
C GLU A 30 -3.29 4.47 18.86
N PRO A 31 -4.54 4.49 19.36
CA PRO A 31 -5.63 5.19 18.71
C PRO A 31 -5.27 6.66 18.47
N GLY A 32 -5.56 7.15 17.28
CA GLY A 32 -5.42 8.56 16.90
C GLY A 32 -6.52 9.45 17.47
N THR A 33 -6.77 10.57 16.78
CA THR A 33 -7.74 11.59 17.21
C THR A 33 -9.15 11.39 16.66
N GLY A 34 -9.38 10.36 15.84
CA GLY A 34 -10.66 10.11 15.17
C GLY A 34 -11.26 8.76 15.53
N GLY A 35 -11.53 7.97 14.49
CA GLY A 35 -12.04 6.60 14.50
C GLY A 35 -13.46 6.44 13.93
N GLY A 36 -14.22 7.51 13.94
CA GLY A 36 -15.56 7.58 13.38
C GLY A 36 -15.55 7.90 11.89
N TYR A 37 -16.73 8.23 11.38
CA TYR A 37 -16.87 8.62 9.98
C TYR A 37 -16.22 9.96 9.69
N VAL A 38 -15.68 10.11 8.49
CA VAL A 38 -15.10 11.37 8.02
C VAL A 38 -16.14 12.49 8.08
N THR A 39 -15.79 13.61 8.71
CA THR A 39 -16.73 14.69 9.04
C THR A 39 -16.84 15.78 7.96
N SER A 40 -15.84 15.91 7.09
CA SER A 40 -15.72 17.05 6.18
C SER A 40 -14.87 16.75 4.94
N GLY A 41 -14.92 17.68 3.98
CA GLY A 41 -14.17 17.62 2.73
C GLY A 41 -14.88 16.84 1.60
N PRO A 42 -14.21 16.70 0.45
CA PRO A 42 -14.85 16.22 -0.79
C PRO A 42 -15.28 14.75 -0.77
N PHE A 43 -14.81 13.96 0.20
CA PHE A 43 -15.12 12.54 0.34
C PHE A 43 -15.93 12.24 1.61
N LYS A 44 -16.58 13.24 2.23
CA LYS A 44 -17.41 13.01 3.42
C LYS A 44 -18.55 12.00 3.17
N ASP A 45 -19.09 12.00 1.96
CA ASP A 45 -20.20 11.14 1.52
C ASP A 45 -19.71 9.91 0.73
N PHE A 46 -18.39 9.72 0.63
CA PHE A 46 -17.80 8.60 -0.09
C PHE A 46 -18.13 7.27 0.60
N LYS A 47 -18.41 6.24 -0.21
CA LYS A 47 -18.74 4.89 0.26
C LYS A 47 -17.64 3.92 -0.10
N THR A 48 -17.22 3.12 0.88
CA THR A 48 -16.44 1.91 0.65
C THR A 48 -17.43 0.76 0.49
N ASP A 49 -17.41 0.10 -0.68
CA ASP A 49 -18.40 -0.92 -1.04
C ASP A 49 -17.90 -2.36 -0.82
N LEU A 50 -16.60 -2.54 -0.59
CA LEU A 50 -15.95 -3.84 -0.39
C LEU A 50 -15.29 -3.92 0.99
N GLY A 51 -14.84 -5.12 1.38
CA GLY A 51 -14.24 -5.32 2.69
C GLY A 51 -15.26 -5.31 3.84
N PRO A 52 -14.78 -5.22 5.08
CA PRO A 52 -13.37 -5.37 5.47
C PRO A 52 -12.92 -6.85 5.38
N LEU A 53 -11.61 -7.09 5.21
CA LEU A 53 -11.00 -8.43 5.24
C LEU A 53 -10.00 -8.57 6.39
N GLN A 54 -9.01 -7.68 6.44
CA GLN A 54 -8.00 -7.68 7.50
C GLN A 54 -7.78 -6.25 7.99
N PRO A 55 -8.80 -5.64 8.62
CA PRO A 55 -8.67 -4.32 9.21
C PRO A 55 -7.83 -4.43 10.48
N MET A 56 -6.82 -3.58 10.57
CA MET A 56 -6.05 -3.43 11.81
C MET A 56 -6.59 -2.30 12.70
N PHE A 57 -7.79 -1.81 12.41
CA PHE A 57 -8.40 -0.70 13.12
C PHE A 57 -9.41 -1.21 14.13
N GLN A 58 -9.17 -0.90 15.41
CA GLN A 58 -9.97 -1.38 16.53
C GLN A 58 -10.99 -0.31 16.95
N ILE A 59 -12.28 -0.66 16.86
CA ILE A 59 -13.39 0.16 17.37
C ILE A 59 -14.31 -0.62 18.29
N PRO A 60 -14.95 0.02 19.28
CA PRO A 60 -16.02 -0.59 20.04
C PRO A 60 -17.10 -1.17 19.12
N GLY A 61 -17.41 -2.46 19.27
CA GLY A 61 -18.38 -3.17 18.44
C GLY A 61 -17.86 -3.68 17.09
N GLY A 62 -16.61 -3.36 16.71
CA GLY A 62 -16.00 -3.81 15.47
C GLY A 62 -16.57 -3.14 14.21
N LEU A 63 -15.95 -3.42 13.07
CA LEU A 63 -16.47 -3.01 11.76
C LEU A 63 -17.55 -3.99 11.29
N PRO A 64 -18.55 -3.54 10.50
CA PRO A 64 -19.53 -4.43 9.89
C PRO A 64 -18.83 -5.50 9.03
N PRO A 65 -19.05 -6.80 9.29
CA PRO A 65 -18.39 -7.86 8.53
C PRO A 65 -18.87 -7.85 7.07
N ASN A 66 -18.02 -8.28 6.14
CA ASN A 66 -18.45 -8.47 4.76
C ASN A 66 -19.52 -9.58 4.70
N PRO A 67 -20.62 -9.40 3.96
CA PRO A 67 -21.67 -10.40 3.84
C PRO A 67 -21.24 -11.66 3.07
N SER A 68 -20.17 -11.57 2.28
CA SER A 68 -19.60 -12.69 1.53
C SER A 68 -18.27 -13.15 2.12
N SER A 69 -18.04 -14.46 2.14
CA SER A 69 -16.80 -15.07 2.63
C SER A 69 -15.59 -14.79 1.74
N ASP A 70 -15.81 -14.46 0.46
CA ASP A 70 -14.76 -14.04 -0.48
C ASP A 70 -14.42 -12.54 -0.38
N VAL A 71 -15.12 -11.81 0.48
CA VAL A 71 -14.93 -10.37 0.74
C VAL A 71 -15.25 -9.46 -0.46
N LEU A 72 -15.84 -10.03 -1.52
CA LEU A 72 -16.30 -9.30 -2.70
C LEU A 72 -17.79 -8.94 -2.63
N GLY A 73 -18.45 -9.28 -1.52
CA GLY A 73 -19.84 -8.93 -1.26
C GLY A 73 -20.02 -7.42 -1.11
N TYR A 74 -21.10 -6.89 -1.71
CA TYR A 74 -21.48 -5.48 -1.60
C TYR A 74 -21.78 -5.11 -0.14
N ASN A 75 -20.92 -4.27 0.45
CA ASN A 75 -20.93 -3.86 1.85
C ASN A 75 -20.74 -2.33 2.00
N PRO A 76 -21.68 -1.51 1.49
CA PRO A 76 -21.54 -0.06 1.45
C PRO A 76 -21.52 0.57 2.84
N ARG A 77 -20.45 1.30 3.16
CA ARG A 77 -20.32 2.05 4.42
C ARG A 77 -19.50 3.32 4.23
N CYS A 78 -19.67 4.30 5.11
CA CYS A 78 -18.92 5.55 5.02
C CYS A 78 -17.45 5.33 5.39
N LEU A 79 -16.57 6.12 4.78
CA LEU A 79 -15.15 6.17 5.11
C LEU A 79 -14.96 6.55 6.60
N ARG A 80 -14.15 5.77 7.32
CA ARG A 80 -13.70 6.09 8.68
C ARG A 80 -12.22 6.40 8.67
N ARG A 81 -11.78 7.34 9.50
CA ARG A 81 -10.37 7.68 9.64
C ARG A 81 -9.98 7.92 11.07
N ASP A 82 -8.72 7.65 11.34
CA ASP A 82 -8.12 7.82 12.65
C ASP A 82 -6.70 8.36 12.50
N ILE A 83 -6.58 9.68 12.31
CA ILE A 83 -5.29 10.26 11.99
C ILE A 83 -4.30 10.04 13.14
N SER A 84 -3.19 9.35 12.85
CA SER A 84 -2.20 8.92 13.84
C SER A 84 -0.87 9.66 13.69
N LEU A 85 -0.50 10.43 14.72
CA LEU A 85 0.81 11.06 14.81
C LEU A 85 1.94 10.02 14.99
N GLN A 86 1.65 8.90 15.64
CA GLN A 86 2.62 7.82 15.83
C GLN A 86 3.02 7.21 14.47
N ALA A 87 2.04 6.90 13.63
CA ALA A 87 2.30 6.39 12.28
C ALA A 87 2.95 7.47 11.38
N ALA A 88 2.52 8.74 11.51
CA ALA A 88 3.13 9.84 10.77
C ALA A 88 4.62 10.03 11.12
N ALA A 89 5.03 9.79 12.37
CA ALA A 89 6.44 9.86 12.75
C ALA A 89 7.33 8.84 11.98
N ALA A 90 6.75 7.73 11.52
CA ALA A 90 7.44 6.73 10.72
C ALA A 90 7.68 7.14 9.26
N THR A 91 7.03 8.22 8.78
CA THR A 91 7.12 8.70 7.39
C THR A 91 7.97 9.96 7.23
N SER A 92 8.68 10.39 8.28
CA SER A 92 9.54 11.57 8.24
C SER A 92 10.66 11.47 7.20
N ASP A 93 11.15 12.62 6.74
CA ASP A 93 12.26 12.73 5.78
C ASP A 93 13.49 11.93 6.21
N ALA A 94 13.80 11.93 7.51
CA ALA A 94 14.91 11.14 8.06
C ALA A 94 14.75 9.63 7.81
N LYS A 95 13.52 9.11 7.90
CA LYS A 95 13.22 7.69 7.62
C LYS A 95 13.29 7.40 6.13
N VAL A 96 12.76 8.28 5.29
CA VAL A 96 12.85 8.18 3.83
C VAL A 96 14.30 8.20 3.34
N ILE A 97 15.09 9.18 3.79
CA ILE A 97 16.51 9.31 3.45
C ILE A 97 17.29 8.08 3.92
N ARG A 98 16.99 7.55 5.12
CA ARG A 98 17.66 6.36 5.64
C ARG A 98 17.46 5.16 4.72
N ILE A 99 16.24 4.94 4.23
CA ILE A 99 15.94 3.83 3.30
C ILE A 99 16.71 4.02 1.99
N ILE A 100 16.69 5.21 1.40
CA ILE A 100 17.35 5.50 0.12
C ILE A 100 18.88 5.34 0.22
N LYS A 101 19.50 5.81 1.31
CA LYS A 101 20.96 5.88 1.44
C LYS A 101 21.62 4.59 1.91
N TYR A 102 21.01 3.88 2.86
CA TYR A 102 21.72 2.84 3.62
C TYR A 102 21.32 1.41 3.27
N TYR A 103 20.26 1.20 2.50
CA TYR A 103 19.83 -0.12 2.04
C TYR A 103 20.24 -0.27 0.59
N THR A 104 21.21 -1.14 0.30
CA THR A 104 21.91 -1.15 -1.00
C THR A 104 21.39 -2.20 -1.97
N ASP A 105 20.59 -3.15 -1.49
CA ASP A 105 19.96 -4.21 -2.27
C ASP A 105 18.42 -4.12 -2.14
N ILE A 106 17.72 -4.69 -3.12
CA ILE A 106 16.26 -4.61 -3.20
C ILE A 106 15.56 -5.33 -2.03
N ALA A 107 16.14 -6.42 -1.52
CA ALA A 107 15.52 -7.21 -0.46
C ALA A 107 15.51 -6.41 0.86
N SER A 108 16.63 -5.79 1.20
CA SER A 108 16.74 -4.97 2.40
C SER A 108 15.98 -3.64 2.25
N PHE A 109 16.00 -3.01 1.06
CA PHE A 109 15.20 -1.82 0.75
C PHE A 109 13.71 -2.08 0.94
N GLN A 110 13.17 -3.13 0.31
CA GLN A 110 11.74 -3.40 0.37
C GLN A 110 11.30 -3.80 1.77
N ALA A 111 12.11 -4.56 2.52
CA ALA A 111 11.80 -4.96 3.89
C ALA A 111 11.70 -3.76 4.82
N GLU A 112 12.62 -2.79 4.72
CA GLU A 112 12.56 -1.58 5.54
C GLU A 112 11.44 -0.63 5.10
N CYS A 113 11.15 -0.56 3.79
CA CYS A 113 10.05 0.24 3.26
C CYS A 113 8.68 -0.25 3.77
N GLN A 114 8.45 -1.57 3.70
CA GLN A 114 7.21 -2.23 4.13
C GLN A 114 7.04 -2.19 5.66
N GLY A 115 8.11 -2.44 6.41
CA GLY A 115 8.11 -2.47 7.86
C GLY A 115 8.96 -3.61 8.41
N ALA A 116 9.97 -3.26 9.19
CA ALA A 116 10.79 -4.19 9.96
C ALA A 116 10.29 -4.27 11.40
N PHE A 117 9.05 -4.78 11.57
CA PHE A 117 8.33 -4.75 12.85
C PHE A 117 9.08 -5.43 13.98
N ALA A 118 9.75 -6.56 13.72
CA ALA A 118 10.58 -7.24 14.72
C ALA A 118 11.73 -6.38 15.25
N GLY A 119 12.17 -5.39 14.46
CA GLY A 119 13.14 -4.38 14.86
C GLY A 119 12.53 -3.07 15.33
N GLY A 120 11.22 -3.03 15.63
CA GLY A 120 10.50 -1.85 16.12
C GLY A 120 10.36 -0.74 15.07
N ARG A 121 10.37 -1.06 13.77
CA ARG A 121 10.30 -0.07 12.69
C ARG A 121 9.09 -0.32 11.81
N MET A 122 8.18 0.65 11.78
CA MET A 122 6.93 0.55 11.03
C MET A 122 7.14 0.58 9.52
N GLY A 123 8.19 1.26 9.04
CA GLY A 123 8.40 1.47 7.60
C GLY A 123 7.52 2.61 7.05
N VAL A 124 7.94 3.19 5.93
CA VAL A 124 7.25 4.34 5.32
C VAL A 124 5.97 3.94 4.61
N HIS A 125 5.85 2.70 4.13
CA HIS A 125 4.64 2.15 3.53
C HIS A 125 3.55 1.97 4.59
N THR A 126 3.79 1.14 5.59
CA THR A 126 2.85 0.96 6.71
C THR A 126 2.61 2.30 7.44
N GLY A 127 3.65 3.08 7.73
CA GLY A 127 3.48 4.40 8.34
C GLY A 127 2.52 5.31 7.55
N GLY A 128 2.56 5.28 6.21
CA GLY A 128 1.68 6.08 5.37
C GLY A 128 0.21 5.63 5.42
N HIS A 129 -0.05 4.33 5.29
CA HIS A 129 -1.41 3.77 5.45
C HIS A 129 -1.99 4.10 6.83
N TYR A 130 -1.22 3.87 7.89
CA TYR A 130 -1.70 4.00 9.26
C TYR A 130 -1.65 5.42 9.81
N THR A 131 -1.04 6.37 9.09
CA THR A 131 -1.25 7.80 9.34
C THR A 131 -2.70 8.17 9.10
N ILE A 132 -3.36 7.53 8.13
CA ILE A 132 -4.77 7.75 7.79
C ILE A 132 -5.67 6.84 8.64
N GLY A 133 -5.28 5.56 8.74
CA GLY A 133 -5.95 4.58 9.60
C GLY A 133 -7.42 4.36 9.21
N GLY A 134 -8.22 3.94 10.19
CA GLY A 134 -9.67 3.76 10.00
C GLY A 134 -10.03 2.67 8.98
N ASP A 135 -11.20 2.82 8.37
CA ASP A 135 -11.76 1.88 7.39
C ASP A 135 -11.97 2.62 6.06
N SER A 136 -11.24 2.29 4.99
CA SER A 136 -10.38 1.10 4.82
C SER A 136 -8.87 1.34 4.93
N GLY A 137 -8.41 2.53 5.32
CA GLY A 137 -6.97 2.89 5.31
C GLY A 137 -6.05 2.00 6.16
N SER A 138 -6.59 1.28 7.15
CA SER A 138 -5.87 0.28 7.96
C SER A 138 -6.08 -1.18 7.51
N ASP A 139 -6.87 -1.42 6.47
CA ASP A 139 -7.14 -2.77 5.98
C ASP A 139 -6.11 -3.15 4.92
N PHE A 140 -5.34 -4.21 5.20
CA PHE A 140 -4.25 -4.64 4.34
C PHE A 140 -4.71 -4.91 2.89
N TYR A 141 -5.92 -5.46 2.71
CA TYR A 141 -6.43 -5.82 1.39
C TYR A 141 -7.30 -4.74 0.77
N THR A 142 -8.04 -3.98 1.59
CA THR A 142 -9.01 -3.01 1.08
C THR A 142 -8.57 -1.55 1.22
N SER A 143 -7.32 -1.29 1.60
CA SER A 143 -6.71 0.05 1.62
C SER A 143 -6.86 0.86 0.33
N PRO A 144 -6.91 0.29 -0.89
CA PRO A 144 -7.18 1.08 -2.10
C PRO A 144 -8.53 1.82 -2.11
N ALA A 145 -9.48 1.41 -1.27
CA ALA A 145 -10.76 2.09 -1.17
C ALA A 145 -10.68 3.42 -0.39
N ASP A 146 -9.61 3.73 0.35
CA ASP A 146 -9.37 5.09 0.84
C ASP A 146 -8.76 5.94 -0.29
N PRO A 147 -9.34 7.11 -0.63
CA PRO A 147 -8.79 8.03 -1.64
C PRO A 147 -7.33 8.47 -1.42
N SER A 148 -6.76 8.33 -0.21
CA SER A 148 -5.35 8.60 0.05
C SER A 148 -4.39 7.51 -0.45
N PHE A 149 -4.89 6.34 -0.86
CA PHE A 149 -4.05 5.23 -1.31
C PHE A 149 -3.15 5.61 -2.49
N SER A 150 -3.73 6.19 -3.55
CA SER A 150 -2.98 6.55 -4.76
C SER A 150 -1.87 7.58 -4.51
N PRO A 151 -2.10 8.71 -3.81
CA PRO A 151 -1.00 9.64 -3.50
C PRO A 151 0.03 9.04 -2.55
N HIS A 152 -0.37 8.15 -1.63
CA HIS A 152 0.59 7.42 -0.79
C HIS A 152 1.50 6.52 -1.64
N HIS A 153 0.93 5.70 -2.51
CA HIS A 153 1.70 4.81 -3.40
C HIS A 153 2.49 5.56 -4.47
N GLY A 154 2.03 6.74 -4.90
CA GLY A 154 2.85 7.64 -5.73
C GLY A 154 4.13 8.10 -5.02
N MET A 155 4.08 8.31 -3.70
CA MET A 155 5.29 8.61 -2.93
C MET A 155 6.16 7.37 -2.71
N ILE A 156 5.56 6.19 -2.50
CA ILE A 156 6.31 4.93 -2.41
C ILE A 156 7.09 4.65 -3.70
N ASP A 157 6.43 4.80 -4.86
CA ASP A 157 7.05 4.68 -6.16
C ASP A 157 8.18 5.72 -6.35
N ARG A 158 7.94 6.98 -5.97
CA ARG A 158 8.98 8.03 -6.01
C ARG A 158 10.20 7.66 -5.16
N VAL A 159 10.02 7.08 -3.97
CA VAL A 159 11.12 6.64 -3.10
C VAL A 159 11.89 5.49 -3.75
N TRP A 160 11.19 4.52 -4.32
CA TRP A 160 11.80 3.40 -5.05
C TRP A 160 12.57 3.86 -6.27
N TRP A 161 11.96 4.70 -7.12
CA TRP A 161 12.61 5.32 -8.27
C TRP A 161 13.88 6.08 -7.84
N THR A 162 13.80 6.90 -6.80
CA THR A 162 14.95 7.65 -6.28
C THR A 162 16.06 6.71 -5.79
N TRP A 163 15.71 5.57 -5.18
CA TRP A 163 16.66 4.55 -4.76
C TRP A 163 17.35 3.83 -5.94
N GLN A 164 16.64 3.61 -7.06
CA GLN A 164 17.20 2.96 -8.24
C GLN A 164 18.21 3.85 -8.98
N ASN A 165 17.91 5.14 -9.14
CA ASN A 165 18.62 6.03 -10.06
C ASN A 165 20.15 6.18 -9.84
N PRO A 166 20.67 6.20 -8.60
CA PRO A 166 22.11 6.29 -8.36
C PRO A 166 22.92 5.08 -8.89
N ASP A 167 22.29 3.92 -9.08
CA ASP A 167 22.94 2.71 -9.59
C ASP A 167 21.95 1.88 -10.43
N LEU A 168 21.50 2.44 -11.55
CA LEU A 168 20.53 1.77 -12.43
C LEU A 168 21.03 0.43 -12.99
N LYS A 169 22.35 0.24 -13.13
CA LYS A 169 22.93 -1.00 -13.64
C LYS A 169 22.65 -2.17 -12.72
N THR A 170 22.81 -1.96 -11.41
CA THR A 170 22.56 -2.99 -10.41
C THR A 170 21.09 -2.99 -9.96
N ARG A 171 20.50 -1.81 -9.77
CA ARG A 171 19.19 -1.63 -9.10
C ARG A 171 18.00 -1.57 -10.04
N GLY A 172 18.21 -1.23 -11.31
CA GLY A 172 17.11 -1.02 -12.26
C GLY A 172 16.27 -2.26 -12.49
N ARG A 173 16.89 -3.45 -12.42
CA ARG A 173 16.22 -4.76 -12.56
C ARG A 173 16.39 -5.65 -11.33
N ALA A 174 16.76 -5.08 -10.18
CA ALA A 174 16.93 -5.84 -8.96
C ALA A 174 15.56 -6.36 -8.50
N LEU A 175 15.49 -7.66 -8.21
CA LEU A 175 14.30 -8.35 -7.73
C LEU A 175 14.68 -9.29 -6.58
N ALA A 176 13.84 -9.36 -5.56
CA ALA A 176 13.96 -10.34 -4.48
C ALA A 176 12.58 -10.68 -3.90
N GLY A 177 12.41 -11.93 -3.48
CA GLY A 177 11.15 -12.45 -2.95
C GLY A 177 10.63 -13.63 -3.77
N ARG A 178 9.47 -14.12 -3.36
CA ARG A 178 8.77 -15.25 -3.98
C ARG A 178 7.50 -14.77 -4.68
N ALA A 179 7.05 -15.50 -5.68
CA ALA A 179 5.88 -15.15 -6.51
C ALA A 179 4.52 -15.49 -5.85
N GLY A 180 4.47 -15.63 -4.52
CA GLY A 180 3.28 -16.03 -3.78
C GLY A 180 2.93 -15.06 -2.67
N THR A 181 2.05 -15.48 -1.77
CA THR A 181 1.65 -14.68 -0.60
C THR A 181 2.80 -14.52 0.39
N ILE A 182 2.69 -13.54 1.28
CA ILE A 182 3.70 -13.27 2.30
C ILE A 182 3.94 -14.54 3.13
N GLY A 183 5.18 -15.00 3.15
CA GLY A 183 5.61 -16.16 3.94
C GLY A 183 5.39 -17.52 3.28
N ASP A 184 4.84 -17.60 2.07
CA ASP A 184 4.72 -18.87 1.36
C ASP A 184 6.09 -19.36 0.88
N GLU A 185 6.55 -20.48 1.43
CA GLU A 185 7.85 -21.06 1.08
C GLU A 185 7.79 -22.09 -0.05
N ASN A 186 6.59 -22.49 -0.46
CA ASN A 186 6.38 -23.55 -1.45
C ASN A 186 6.29 -23.02 -2.89
N VAL A 187 6.30 -21.70 -3.06
CA VAL A 187 6.27 -21.03 -4.37
C VAL A 187 7.67 -20.70 -4.88
N LYS A 188 7.78 -20.59 -6.21
CA LYS A 188 9.03 -20.21 -6.86
C LYS A 188 9.47 -18.79 -6.46
N ASN A 189 10.77 -18.53 -6.57
CA ASN A 189 11.28 -17.17 -6.52
C ASN A 189 10.68 -16.33 -7.65
N ALA A 190 10.41 -15.06 -7.35
CA ALA A 190 9.94 -14.13 -8.36
C ALA A 190 11.04 -13.91 -9.42
N THR A 191 10.64 -13.84 -10.69
CA THR A 191 11.54 -13.55 -11.81
C THR A 191 11.02 -12.38 -12.64
N LEU A 192 11.87 -11.85 -13.51
CA LEU A 192 11.47 -10.81 -14.47
C LEU A 192 10.57 -11.34 -15.59
N ASP A 193 10.28 -12.64 -15.61
CA ASP A 193 9.39 -13.27 -16.59
C ASP A 193 8.02 -13.59 -15.97
N ASP A 194 7.80 -13.23 -14.70
CA ASP A 194 6.51 -13.40 -14.05
C ASP A 194 5.51 -12.35 -14.54
N ASP A 195 4.33 -12.83 -14.96
CA ASP A 195 3.21 -11.98 -15.32
C ASP A 195 2.49 -11.46 -14.07
N ILE A 196 2.25 -10.14 -14.03
CA ILE A 196 1.38 -9.51 -13.03
C ILE A 196 0.03 -9.18 -13.69
N ILE A 197 -1.03 -9.76 -13.15
CA ILE A 197 -2.39 -9.62 -13.67
C ILE A 197 -3.22 -8.78 -12.70
N MET A 198 -3.69 -7.62 -13.15
CA MET A 198 -4.48 -6.67 -12.35
C MET A 198 -6.00 -6.90 -12.49
N GLY A 199 -6.39 -8.13 -12.83
CA GLY A 199 -7.77 -8.53 -13.04
C GLY A 199 -8.41 -7.94 -14.30
N PRO A 200 -9.73 -8.15 -14.48
CA PRO A 200 -10.44 -7.81 -15.71
C PRO A 200 -10.54 -6.29 -15.98
N LEU A 201 -10.33 -5.46 -14.96
CA LEU A 201 -10.38 -4.00 -15.07
C LEU A 201 -9.12 -3.40 -15.73
N PHE A 202 -8.03 -4.14 -15.76
CA PHE A 202 -6.73 -3.71 -16.29
C PHE A 202 -6.17 -4.80 -17.20
N GLN A 203 -6.95 -5.15 -18.23
CA GLN A 203 -6.74 -6.27 -19.15
C GLN A 203 -5.46 -6.21 -20.01
N GLN A 204 -4.59 -5.23 -19.78
CA GLN A 204 -3.23 -5.23 -20.33
C GLN A 204 -2.34 -6.03 -19.40
N THR A 205 -1.83 -7.17 -19.87
CA THR A 205 -0.66 -7.82 -19.24
C THR A 205 0.42 -6.75 -19.15
N ILE A 206 0.77 -6.35 -17.93
CA ILE A 206 1.97 -5.55 -17.72
C ILE A 206 3.11 -6.57 -17.84
N GLU A 207 3.50 -6.91 -19.07
CA GLU A 207 4.82 -7.50 -19.33
C GLU A 207 5.80 -6.63 -18.56
N THR A 208 6.66 -7.23 -17.74
CA THR A 208 7.61 -6.69 -16.74
C THR A 208 8.39 -5.44 -17.18
N SER A 209 7.65 -4.38 -17.44
CA SER A 209 8.06 -3.05 -17.86
C SER A 209 8.19 -2.12 -16.65
N LEU A 210 7.74 -2.57 -15.48
CA LEU A 210 7.86 -1.89 -14.19
C LEU A 210 9.31 -1.63 -13.78
N ALA A 211 10.26 -2.41 -14.31
CA ALA A 211 11.70 -2.27 -14.07
C ALA A 211 12.47 -1.65 -15.26
N LYS A 212 11.77 -1.07 -16.25
CA LYS A 212 12.43 -0.44 -17.42
C LYS A 212 12.75 1.02 -17.09
N PRO A 213 14.03 1.45 -17.18
CA PRO A 213 14.36 2.86 -17.12
C PRO A 213 13.61 3.62 -18.22
N ILE A 214 13.04 4.78 -17.89
CA ILE A 214 12.50 5.72 -18.89
C ILE A 214 13.69 6.16 -19.77
N GLY A 215 13.82 5.54 -20.95
CA GLY A 215 14.97 5.74 -21.84
C GLY A 215 15.22 4.64 -22.87
N THR A 216 14.66 3.44 -22.72
CA THR A 216 14.62 2.48 -23.85
C THR A 216 13.39 2.77 -24.70
N THR A 217 13.58 3.48 -25.80
CA THR A 217 12.62 3.53 -26.91
C THR A 217 12.24 2.11 -27.29
N GLN A 218 11.03 1.66 -26.94
CA GLN A 218 10.43 0.55 -27.66
C GLN A 218 10.13 1.09 -29.07
N ASN A 219 10.86 0.58 -30.06
CA ASN A 219 10.43 0.64 -31.44
C ASN A 219 9.10 -0.10 -31.51
N LEU A 220 8.00 0.64 -31.43
CA LEU A 220 6.68 0.17 -31.83
C LEU A 220 6.70 0.06 -33.37
N ASN A 221 7.37 -0.97 -33.89
CA ASN A 221 7.08 -1.48 -35.23
C ASN A 221 5.75 -2.22 -35.19
N GLY A 222 4.68 -1.46 -34.94
CA GLY A 222 3.32 -1.82 -35.24
C GLY A 222 3.01 -1.26 -36.62
N ASP A 223 2.90 -2.16 -37.58
CA ASP A 223 2.45 -1.95 -38.95
C ASP A 223 1.34 -0.87 -39.04
N ARG A 224 1.73 0.34 -39.43
CA ARG A 224 0.84 1.36 -39.96
C ARG A 224 1.48 1.89 -41.22
N THR A 225 1.03 1.34 -42.34
CA THR A 225 1.10 1.96 -43.65
C THR A 225 0.55 3.40 -43.56
N LEU A 226 1.44 4.37 -43.37
CA LEU A 226 1.16 5.78 -43.59
C LEU A 226 1.05 5.97 -45.11
N ARG A 227 -0.18 5.92 -45.63
CA ARG A 227 -0.48 6.56 -46.91
C ARG A 227 -0.34 8.06 -46.69
N GLY A 228 0.66 8.64 -47.35
CA GLY A 228 0.82 10.08 -47.43
C GLY A 228 -0.38 10.75 -48.08
N LEU A 229 -0.69 11.94 -47.59
CA LEU A 229 -1.33 12.96 -48.38
C LEU A 229 -0.51 14.24 -48.18
N ASP A 230 0.18 14.61 -49.25
CA ASP A 230 0.69 15.95 -49.49
C ASP A 230 -0.41 16.99 -49.29
N THR A 231 -0.12 18.06 -48.56
CA THR A 231 -0.18 19.47 -48.99
C THR A 231 0.35 20.38 -47.88
#